data_AF-A0A6A5SRJ5-F1
#
_entry.id   AF-A0A6A5SRJ5-F1
#
_cell.length_a   1.000
_cell.length_b   1.000
_cell.length_c   1.000
_cell.angle_alpha   90.00
_cell.angle_beta   90.00
_cell.angle_gamma   90.00
#
_symmetry.space_group_name_H-M   'P 1'
#
loop_
_entity.id
_entity.type
_entity.pdbx_description
1 polymer ?
#
loop_
_entity_poly.entity_id
_entity_poly.type
_entity_poly.pdbx_seq_one_letter_code
_entity_poly.pdbx_strand_id
1 'polypeptide(L)'
;SRKQFFSKVAMALTAFHPRGRKLDPPIDTKALHAHRDAEKPLEEAWNPQCFKYGEDHYSAFPFRSETGDGVWICCCRHKNILMLYQGAYPFKYVQCAHCEHILCPHCRTSDDLTPIPSITTEAFEERIREQVQEVRYYRLCRACGLTQPGTIKDSRMEYPSPCPCNQPAIEEGSHFFISTVDGYRDDPNGTAVNLGLERSLAASQRYLEMK
;
A
#
# COMPACT_ATOMS: atom_id res chain seq x y z
N SER A 1 17.27 -66.80 -17.34
CA SER A 1 18.00 -65.68 -16.72
C SER A 1 17.14 -64.43 -16.75
N ARG A 2 16.41 -64.14 -15.65
CA ARG A 2 15.47 -63.00 -15.53
C ARG A 2 15.09 -62.72 -14.07
N LYS A 3 16.07 -62.76 -13.17
CA LYS A 3 15.90 -62.51 -11.74
C LYS A 3 17.11 -61.72 -11.22
N GLN A 4 17.20 -60.42 -11.53
CA GLN A 4 18.19 -59.54 -10.88
C GLN A 4 18.02 -58.02 -11.06
N PHE A 5 16.83 -57.50 -11.40
CA PHE A 5 16.69 -56.06 -11.71
C PHE A 5 15.71 -55.23 -10.86
N PHE A 6 15.12 -55.77 -9.78
CA PHE A 6 14.12 -55.04 -8.98
C PHE A 6 14.49 -54.86 -7.48
N SER A 7 15.77 -54.82 -7.14
CA SER A 7 16.23 -54.73 -5.73
C SER A 7 16.90 -53.40 -5.32
N LYS A 8 16.79 -52.32 -6.11
CA LYS A 8 17.43 -51.02 -5.78
C LYS A 8 16.54 -49.79 -5.96
N VAL A 9 15.23 -49.90 -5.69
CA VAL A 9 14.33 -48.72 -5.64
C VAL A 9 13.73 -48.49 -4.25
N ALA A 10 13.98 -49.38 -3.29
CA ALA A 10 13.54 -49.23 -1.91
C ALA A 10 14.68 -48.73 -1.01
N MET A 11 15.17 -47.48 -1.17
CA MET A 11 15.90 -46.70 -0.13
C MET A 11 16.13 -45.24 -0.59
N ALA A 12 15.07 -44.47 -0.88
CA ALA A 12 15.22 -43.02 -1.08
C ALA A 12 13.92 -42.20 -0.85
N LEU A 13 13.00 -42.66 0.02
CA LEU A 13 11.73 -41.95 0.28
C LEU A 13 11.47 -41.66 1.77
N THR A 14 12.51 -41.61 2.60
CA THR A 14 12.39 -41.27 4.03
C THR A 14 13.46 -40.27 4.44
N ALA A 15 13.40 -39.05 3.88
CA ALA A 15 14.25 -37.95 4.35
C ALA A 15 13.63 -36.55 4.19
N PHE A 16 12.30 -36.45 4.03
CA PHE A 16 11.59 -35.18 4.16
C PHE A 16 10.43 -35.34 5.14
N HIS A 17 10.77 -35.45 6.42
CA HIS A 17 9.85 -34.97 7.44
C HIS A 17 9.89 -33.45 7.38
N PRO A 18 8.80 -32.74 7.02
CA PRO A 18 8.75 -31.31 7.28
C PRO A 18 8.88 -31.16 8.79
N ARG A 19 9.99 -30.55 9.24
CA ARG A 19 10.11 -30.09 10.62
C ARG A 19 8.87 -29.24 10.86
N GLY A 20 7.98 -29.71 11.73
CA GLY A 20 6.80 -28.97 12.13
C GLY A 20 7.25 -27.60 12.58
N ARG A 21 7.05 -26.58 11.74
CA ARG A 21 7.07 -25.21 12.22
C ARG A 21 5.98 -25.17 13.25
N LYS A 22 6.35 -24.89 14.50
CA LYS A 22 5.38 -24.41 15.47
C LYS A 22 4.68 -23.25 14.78
N LEU A 23 3.41 -23.43 14.46
CA LEU A 23 2.56 -22.32 14.06
C LEU A 23 2.65 -21.35 15.24
N ASP A 24 3.19 -20.16 14.98
CA ASP A 24 3.16 -19.10 15.97
C ASP A 24 1.71 -18.94 16.44
N PRO A 25 1.50 -18.66 17.74
CA PRO A 25 0.15 -18.47 18.24
C PRO A 25 -0.58 -17.43 17.37
N PRO A 26 -1.88 -17.65 17.09
CA PRO A 26 -2.65 -16.70 16.31
C PRO A 26 -2.52 -15.32 16.93
N ILE A 27 -2.09 -14.36 16.12
CA ILE A 27 -1.94 -12.97 16.55
C ILE A 27 -3.28 -12.52 17.11
N ASP A 28 -3.27 -12.03 18.35
CA ASP A 28 -4.47 -11.47 18.98
C ASP A 28 -4.89 -10.23 18.20
N THR A 29 -5.84 -10.44 17.29
CA THR A 29 -6.40 -9.40 16.43
C THR A 29 -6.94 -8.23 17.25
N LYS A 30 -7.47 -8.47 18.45
CA LYS A 30 -7.95 -7.39 19.33
C LYS A 30 -6.82 -6.50 19.83
N ALA A 31 -5.69 -7.09 20.22
CA ALA A 31 -4.50 -6.33 20.63
C ALA A 31 -3.93 -5.51 19.45
N LEU A 32 -3.93 -6.07 18.24
CA LEU A 32 -3.50 -5.35 17.03
C LEU A 32 -4.41 -4.16 16.70
N HIS A 33 -5.73 -4.34 16.80
CA HIS A 33 -6.69 -3.25 16.61
C HIS A 33 -6.52 -2.15 17.68
N ALA A 34 -6.33 -2.52 18.95
CA ALA A 34 -6.14 -1.57 20.03
C ALA A 34 -4.85 -0.73 19.87
N HIS A 35 -3.73 -1.35 19.46
CA HIS A 35 -2.49 -0.62 19.18
C HIS A 35 -2.69 0.39 18.04
N ARG A 36 -3.37 -0.02 16.98
CA ARG A 36 -3.68 0.81 15.81
C ARG A 36 -4.59 2.00 16.16
N ASP A 37 -5.58 1.78 17.01
CA ASP A 37 -6.54 2.84 17.35
C ASP A 37 -5.91 3.91 18.26
N ALA A 38 -4.79 3.60 18.90
CA ALA A 38 -3.97 4.54 19.67
C ALA A 38 -2.96 5.35 18.81
N GLU A 39 -2.75 4.98 17.55
CA GLU A 39 -1.81 5.68 16.65
C GLU A 39 -2.35 7.07 16.25
N LYS A 40 -1.53 8.09 16.46
CA LYS A 40 -1.82 9.49 16.10
C LYS A 40 -1.48 9.75 14.63
N PRO A 41 -2.12 10.72 13.96
CA PRO A 41 -1.69 11.18 12.65
C PRO A 41 -0.20 11.57 12.65
N LEU A 42 0.53 11.19 11.59
CA LEU A 42 1.94 11.52 11.40
C LEU A 42 2.12 13.01 11.14
N GLU A 43 1.29 13.52 10.25
CA GLU A 43 1.31 14.91 9.85
C GLU A 43 0.34 15.73 10.71
N GLU A 44 0.65 17.01 10.89
CA GLU A 44 -0.27 17.92 11.57
C GLU A 44 -1.61 17.95 10.84
N ALA A 45 -2.69 18.09 11.61
CA ALA A 45 -4.04 18.18 11.05
C ALA A 45 -4.10 19.31 10.03
N TRP A 46 -4.39 18.96 8.79
CA TRP A 46 -4.47 19.95 7.71
C TRP A 46 -5.55 20.99 8.05
N ASN A 47 -5.15 22.25 8.16
CA ASN A 47 -6.06 23.36 8.40
C ASN A 47 -6.41 24.03 7.06
N PRO A 48 -7.61 23.77 6.49
CA PRO A 48 -8.01 24.36 5.21
C PRO A 48 -8.15 25.89 5.27
N GLN A 49 -8.19 26.50 6.47
CA GLN A 49 -8.28 27.96 6.63
C GLN A 49 -6.96 28.69 6.36
N CYS A 50 -5.82 27.98 6.26
CA CYS A 50 -4.53 28.59 5.97
C CYS A 50 -4.37 29.00 4.50
N PHE A 51 -5.18 28.44 3.59
CA PHE A 51 -5.21 28.82 2.17
C PHE A 51 -6.39 29.74 1.90
N LYS A 52 -6.26 31.01 2.30
CA LYS A 52 -7.14 32.06 1.79
C LYS A 52 -6.76 32.34 0.34
N TYR A 53 -7.36 31.58 -0.58
CA TYR A 53 -7.44 32.04 -1.96
C TYR A 53 -8.11 33.42 -1.96
N GLY A 54 -7.51 34.35 -2.69
CA GLY A 54 -8.02 35.71 -2.87
C GLY A 54 -9.51 35.68 -3.20
N GLU A 55 -10.23 36.59 -2.56
CA GLU A 55 -11.67 36.76 -2.64
C GLU A 55 -12.11 37.03 -4.09
N ASP A 56 -12.33 35.99 -4.90
CA ASP A 56 -13.09 36.12 -6.14
C ASP A 56 -13.86 34.82 -6.45
N HIS A 57 -15.10 34.82 -5.97
CA HIS A 57 -16.30 34.27 -6.62
C HIS A 57 -16.22 32.91 -7.32
N TYR A 58 -16.38 31.82 -6.57
CA TYR A 58 -17.35 30.74 -6.87
C TYR A 58 -17.76 30.05 -5.56
N SER A 59 -18.77 30.58 -4.88
CA SER A 59 -19.44 29.90 -3.78
C SER A 59 -20.39 28.84 -4.34
N ALA A 60 -20.17 27.56 -4.03
CA ALA A 60 -21.23 26.57 -3.75
C ALA A 60 -20.66 25.15 -3.70
N PHE A 61 -20.01 24.78 -2.60
CA PHE A 61 -20.24 23.50 -1.94
C PHE A 61 -19.77 23.67 -0.48
N PRO A 62 -20.61 23.42 0.54
CA PRO A 62 -20.14 23.24 1.91
C PRO A 62 -19.46 21.88 1.98
N PHE A 63 -18.38 21.71 1.22
CA PHE A 63 -17.57 20.52 1.28
C PHE A 63 -16.76 20.66 2.56
N ARG A 64 -17.13 19.91 3.60
CA ARG A 64 -16.15 19.55 4.62
C ARG A 64 -15.01 18.94 3.84
N SER A 65 -13.93 19.69 3.64
CA SER A 65 -12.70 19.13 3.11
C SER A 65 -12.36 18.02 4.09
N GLU A 66 -12.69 16.78 3.74
CA GLU A 66 -12.27 15.62 4.51
C GLU A 66 -10.76 15.71 4.52
N THR A 67 -10.22 16.15 5.66
CA THR A 67 -8.82 16.49 5.81
C THR A 67 -8.06 15.19 5.62
N GLY A 68 -7.15 15.18 4.64
CA GLY A 68 -6.46 14.01 4.18
C GLY A 68 -5.02 14.32 3.83
N ASP A 69 -4.18 13.30 3.93
CA ASP A 69 -2.79 13.33 3.49
C ASP A 69 -2.64 12.85 2.04
N GLY A 70 -3.70 12.25 1.50
CA GLY A 70 -3.78 11.75 0.13
C GLY A 70 -5.19 11.32 -0.26
N VAL A 71 -5.32 10.82 -1.48
CA VAL A 71 -6.57 10.26 -2.00
C VAL A 71 -6.30 9.04 -2.89
N TRP A 72 -7.22 8.09 -2.89
CA TRP A 72 -7.27 7.09 -3.95
C TRP A 72 -8.68 6.82 -4.48
N ILE A 73 -8.76 6.60 -5.78
CA ILE A 73 -9.98 6.30 -6.52
C ILE A 73 -10.06 4.79 -6.76
N CYS A 74 -11.00 4.16 -6.06
CA CYS A 74 -11.24 2.72 -6.13
C CYS A 74 -11.81 2.29 -7.47
N CYS A 75 -11.66 1.01 -7.83
CA CYS A 75 -12.31 0.35 -8.96
C CYS A 75 -13.84 0.60 -9.09
N CYS A 76 -14.55 0.87 -8.00
CA CYS A 76 -15.96 1.26 -8.02
C CYS A 76 -16.20 2.77 -8.26
N ARG A 77 -15.13 3.54 -8.54
CA ARG A 77 -15.09 5.01 -8.66
C ARG A 77 -15.28 5.79 -7.36
N HIS A 78 -15.41 5.11 -6.23
CA HIS A 78 -15.47 5.80 -4.94
C HIS A 78 -14.12 6.43 -4.59
N LYS A 79 -14.17 7.69 -4.14
CA LYS A 79 -13.03 8.46 -3.63
C LYS A 79 -12.81 8.06 -2.17
N ASN A 80 -11.59 7.68 -1.83
CA ASN A 80 -11.21 7.32 -0.47
C ASN A 80 -10.09 8.25 -0.03
N ILE A 81 -10.27 8.89 1.13
CA ILE A 81 -9.25 9.75 1.73
C ILE A 81 -8.22 8.89 2.46
N LEU A 82 -6.95 9.26 2.32
CA LEU A 82 -5.84 8.62 3.00
C LEU A 82 -5.35 9.50 4.13
N MET A 83 -5.06 8.87 5.27
CA MET A 83 -4.52 9.52 6.46
C MET A 83 -3.24 8.81 6.85
N LEU A 84 -2.16 9.56 6.96
CA LEU A 84 -0.86 9.07 7.37
C LEU A 84 -0.80 9.07 8.91
N TYR A 85 -0.52 7.92 9.50
CA TYR A 85 -0.42 7.70 10.93
C TYR A 85 1.02 7.43 11.35
N GLN A 86 1.37 7.86 12.56
CA GLN A 86 2.61 7.49 13.23
C GLN A 86 2.57 6.01 13.60
N GLY A 87 3.71 5.34 13.47
CA GLY A 87 3.89 3.98 13.99
C GLY A 87 4.03 2.94 12.89
N ALA A 88 3.56 1.73 13.19
CA ALA A 88 3.87 0.55 12.39
C ALA A 88 2.98 0.45 11.14
N TYR A 89 1.86 1.17 11.05
CA TYR A 89 0.89 0.99 9.97
C TYR A 89 0.39 2.35 9.43
N PRO A 90 1.11 2.97 8.49
CA PRO A 90 0.92 4.39 8.17
C PRO A 90 -0.43 4.73 7.56
N PHE A 91 -1.03 3.85 6.77
CA PHE A 91 -2.41 4.04 6.28
C PHE A 91 -3.40 3.07 6.93
N LYS A 92 -2.96 2.35 7.97
CA LYS A 92 -3.74 1.28 8.59
C LYS A 92 -4.23 0.31 7.50
N TYR A 93 -5.55 0.24 7.30
CA TYR A 93 -6.20 -0.62 6.31
C TYR A 93 -6.65 0.21 5.10
N VAL A 94 -6.07 -0.06 3.94
CA VAL A 94 -6.40 0.62 2.68
C VAL A 94 -7.50 -0.17 1.96
N GLN A 95 -8.71 -0.02 2.48
CA GLN A 95 -9.92 -0.67 1.99
C GLN A 95 -10.96 0.37 1.56
N CYS A 96 -11.66 0.12 0.46
CA CYS A 96 -12.66 1.05 -0.03
C CYS A 96 -13.87 1.11 0.89
N ALA A 97 -14.26 2.31 1.32
CA ALA A 97 -15.40 2.51 2.20
C ALA A 97 -16.76 2.17 1.56
N HIS A 98 -16.82 2.07 0.22
CA HIS A 98 -18.05 1.78 -0.50
C HIS A 98 -18.23 0.31 -0.89
N CYS A 99 -17.18 -0.34 -1.42
CA CYS A 99 -17.28 -1.71 -1.93
C CYS A 99 -16.31 -2.69 -1.27
N GLU A 100 -15.64 -2.27 -0.20
CA GLU A 100 -14.71 -3.10 0.58
C GLU A 100 -13.48 -3.61 -0.21
N HIS A 101 -13.26 -3.10 -1.42
CA HIS A 101 -12.13 -3.47 -2.26
C HIS A 101 -10.82 -2.94 -1.68
N ILE A 102 -9.79 -3.79 -1.60
CA ILE A 102 -8.43 -3.40 -1.20
C ILE A 102 -7.74 -2.70 -2.38
N LEU A 103 -7.07 -1.57 -2.14
CA LEU A 103 -6.36 -0.79 -3.17
C LEU A 103 -5.55 -1.70 -4.09
N CYS A 104 -5.81 -1.71 -5.40
CA CYS A 104 -5.14 -2.56 -6.40
C CYS A 104 -4.37 -1.76 -7.47
N PRO A 105 -3.54 -2.39 -8.32
CA PRO A 105 -2.80 -1.68 -9.38
C PRO A 105 -3.69 -0.94 -10.40
N HIS A 106 -4.98 -1.29 -10.48
CA HIS A 106 -5.96 -0.59 -11.34
C HIS A 106 -6.63 0.60 -10.67
N CYS A 107 -6.43 0.77 -9.37
CA CYS A 107 -6.85 1.97 -8.68
C CYS A 107 -5.89 3.12 -9.00
N ARG A 108 -6.33 4.34 -8.73
CA ARG A 108 -5.49 5.53 -8.90
C ARG A 108 -5.26 6.16 -7.54
N THR A 109 -4.02 6.47 -7.22
CA THR A 109 -3.59 7.11 -5.99
C THR A 109 -3.01 8.47 -6.36
N SER A 110 -3.15 9.46 -5.49
CA SER A 110 -2.39 10.69 -5.62
C SER A 110 -0.88 10.43 -5.53
N ASP A 111 -0.08 11.39 -6.00
CA ASP A 111 1.37 11.22 -6.20
C ASP A 111 2.14 10.91 -4.91
N ASP A 112 1.56 11.28 -3.78
CA ASP A 112 1.96 10.90 -2.42
C ASP A 112 1.94 9.40 -2.15
N LEU A 113 1.37 8.60 -3.04
CA LEU A 113 1.49 7.14 -3.06
C LEU A 113 2.06 6.70 -4.41
N THR A 114 3.38 6.80 -4.55
CA THR A 114 4.07 6.38 -5.77
C THR A 114 4.31 4.87 -5.75
N PRO A 115 3.77 4.08 -6.69
CA PRO A 115 4.05 2.65 -6.79
C PRO A 115 5.53 2.38 -7.08
N ILE A 116 6.07 1.36 -6.43
CA ILE A 116 7.44 0.90 -6.61
C ILE A 116 7.41 -0.39 -7.44
N PRO A 117 7.96 -0.40 -8.67
CA PRO A 117 7.89 -1.57 -9.55
C PRO A 117 8.82 -2.71 -9.11
N SER A 118 9.90 -2.41 -8.39
CA SER A 118 10.88 -3.39 -7.91
C SER A 118 11.34 -3.06 -6.49
N ILE A 119 11.56 -4.10 -5.68
CA ILE A 119 12.13 -3.99 -4.32
C ILE A 119 13.64 -3.66 -4.32
N THR A 120 14.27 -3.60 -5.50
CA THR A 120 15.66 -3.17 -5.66
C THR A 120 15.76 -1.67 -5.54
N THR A 121 16.74 -1.17 -4.79
CA THR A 121 16.90 0.26 -4.58
C THR A 121 17.49 0.99 -5.78
N GLU A 122 18.06 0.29 -6.76
CA GLU A 122 18.74 0.85 -7.94
C GLU A 122 17.91 1.93 -8.65
N ALA A 123 16.61 1.68 -8.86
CA ALA A 123 15.71 2.63 -9.51
C ALA A 123 15.40 3.88 -8.67
N PHE A 124 15.79 3.89 -7.40
CA PHE A 124 15.45 4.91 -6.41
C PHE A 124 16.68 5.43 -5.64
N GLU A 125 17.90 5.07 -6.05
CA GLU A 125 19.13 5.40 -5.32
C GLU A 125 19.35 6.90 -5.12
N GLU A 126 18.95 7.72 -6.08
CA GLU A 126 19.02 9.18 -5.95
C GLU A 126 18.07 9.67 -4.86
N ARG A 127 16.81 9.23 -4.88
CA ARG A 127 15.81 9.58 -3.85
C ARG A 127 16.22 9.09 -2.46
N ILE A 128 16.80 7.90 -2.36
CA ILE A 128 17.30 7.33 -1.10
C ILE A 128 18.47 8.16 -0.56
N ARG A 129 19.35 8.67 -1.44
CA ARG A 129 20.48 9.51 -1.05
C ARG A 129 20.06 10.92 -0.64
N GLU A 130 19.05 11.48 -1.30
CA GLU A 130 18.55 12.83 -1.04
C GLU A 130 17.73 12.91 0.24
N GLN A 131 17.02 11.84 0.62
CA GLN A 131 16.23 11.81 1.84
C GLN A 131 17.07 11.40 3.05
N VAL A 132 17.60 12.41 3.74
CA VAL A 132 18.28 12.27 5.05
C VAL A 132 17.29 11.95 6.18
N GLN A 133 15.99 12.19 5.97
CA GLN A 133 14.94 11.95 6.95
C GLN A 133 14.05 10.78 6.55
N GLU A 134 14.06 9.76 7.42
CA GLU A 134 13.12 8.65 7.56
C GLU A 134 12.53 8.10 6.25
N VAL A 135 13.13 7.02 5.76
CA VAL A 135 12.72 6.32 4.55
C VAL A 135 11.26 5.86 4.64
N ARG A 136 10.38 6.44 3.81
CA ARG A 136 8.93 6.18 3.74
C ARG A 136 8.55 5.09 2.72
N TYR A 137 9.11 3.89 2.86
CA TYR A 137 8.72 2.73 2.03
C TYR A 137 7.72 1.84 2.73
N TYR A 138 6.71 1.38 1.99
CA TYR A 138 5.64 0.57 2.55
C TYR A 138 5.22 -0.56 1.63
N ARG A 139 4.64 -1.59 2.24
CA ARG A 139 4.02 -2.72 1.57
C ARG A 139 2.57 -2.86 1.98
N LEU A 140 1.66 -2.98 1.01
CA LEU A 140 0.25 -3.28 1.23
C LEU A 140 0.01 -4.80 1.24
N CYS A 141 -0.56 -5.34 2.31
CA CYS A 141 -1.03 -6.71 2.30
C CYS A 141 -2.28 -6.85 1.41
N ARG A 142 -2.21 -7.64 0.35
CA ARG A 142 -3.34 -7.87 -0.57
C ARG A 142 -4.53 -8.60 0.05
N ALA A 143 -4.30 -9.39 1.10
CA ALA A 143 -5.34 -10.19 1.71
C ALA A 143 -6.20 -9.39 2.70
N CYS A 144 -5.58 -8.51 3.50
CA CYS A 144 -6.31 -7.73 4.50
C CYS A 144 -6.30 -6.23 4.26
N GLY A 145 -5.42 -5.69 3.41
CA GLY A 145 -5.29 -4.25 3.14
C GLY A 145 -4.39 -3.50 4.12
N LEU A 146 -3.70 -4.19 5.03
CA LEU A 146 -2.82 -3.55 6.03
C LEU A 146 -1.51 -3.06 5.40
N THR A 147 -1.12 -1.81 5.63
CA THR A 147 0.16 -1.25 5.16
C THR A 147 1.28 -1.42 6.17
N GLN A 148 2.41 -1.98 5.77
CA GLN A 148 3.55 -2.27 6.64
C GLN A 148 4.78 -1.45 6.25
N PRO A 149 5.63 -1.02 7.18
CA PRO A 149 6.82 -0.24 6.89
C PRO A 149 7.93 -1.16 6.36
N GLY A 150 8.70 -0.62 5.43
CA GLY A 150 9.90 -1.23 4.90
C GLY A 150 11.15 -0.62 5.53
N THR A 151 12.21 -1.41 5.62
CA THR A 151 13.56 -0.96 5.97
C THR A 151 14.50 -1.26 4.82
N ILE A 152 15.44 -0.37 4.52
CA ILE A 152 16.48 -0.67 3.54
C ILE A 152 17.60 -1.44 4.23
N LYS A 153 17.96 -2.61 3.70
CA LYS A 153 19.18 -3.36 4.06
C LYS A 153 19.88 -3.83 2.81
N ASP A 154 21.19 -3.62 2.73
CA ASP A 154 22.02 -4.08 1.61
C ASP A 154 21.44 -3.74 0.22
N SER A 155 20.97 -2.49 0.04
CA SER A 155 20.35 -2.02 -1.21
C SER A 155 19.05 -2.76 -1.60
N ARG A 156 18.34 -3.31 -0.62
CA ARG A 156 17.05 -3.97 -0.80
C ARG A 156 16.04 -3.50 0.23
N MET A 157 14.78 -3.39 -0.18
CA MET A 157 13.68 -3.13 0.73
C MET A 157 13.26 -4.43 1.42
N GLU A 158 13.39 -4.49 2.73
CA GLU A 158 12.90 -5.57 3.58
C GLU A 158 11.63 -5.15 4.30
N TYR A 159 10.71 -6.08 4.50
CA TYR A 159 9.44 -5.83 5.16
C TYR A 159 9.14 -6.93 6.19
N PRO A 160 8.45 -6.62 7.31
CA PRO A 160 8.04 -7.62 8.29
C PRO A 160 7.21 -8.74 7.63
N SER A 161 7.61 -10.01 7.79
CA SER A 161 6.91 -11.16 7.21
C SER A 161 6.74 -12.25 8.27
N PRO A 162 5.57 -12.90 8.40
CA PRO A 162 4.35 -12.70 7.60
C PRO A 162 3.57 -11.44 7.96
N CYS A 163 2.51 -11.13 7.21
CA CYS A 163 1.54 -10.11 7.63
C CYS A 163 0.84 -10.54 8.92
N PRO A 164 0.38 -9.63 9.80
CA PRO A 164 -0.41 -9.97 10.97
C PRO A 164 -1.70 -10.78 10.70
N CYS A 165 -2.23 -10.76 9.48
CA CYS A 165 -3.32 -11.64 9.07
C CYS A 165 -2.86 -13.08 8.72
N ASN A 166 -1.59 -13.40 8.98
CA ASN A 166 -0.90 -14.66 8.66
C ASN A 166 -0.84 -15.02 7.17
N GLN A 167 -1.24 -14.12 6.28
CA GLN A 167 -1.05 -14.32 4.86
C GLN A 167 0.39 -14.01 4.46
N PRO A 168 0.96 -14.77 3.50
CA PRO A 168 2.28 -14.46 2.99
C PRO A 168 2.26 -13.06 2.36
N ALA A 169 3.43 -12.43 2.32
CA ALA A 169 3.61 -11.22 1.55
C ALA A 169 3.46 -11.57 0.06
N ILE A 170 2.24 -11.44 -0.48
CA ILE A 170 1.94 -11.76 -1.87
C ILE A 170 2.12 -10.49 -2.73
N GLU A 171 2.85 -10.69 -3.83
CA GLU A 171 2.82 -10.01 -5.14
C GLU A 171 3.59 -8.70 -5.41
N GLU A 172 4.02 -8.60 -6.68
CA GLU A 172 4.49 -7.39 -7.35
C GLU A 172 3.45 -6.27 -7.26
N GLY A 173 3.91 -5.02 -7.25
CA GLY A 173 3.03 -3.85 -7.21
C GLY A 173 2.29 -3.63 -5.88
N SER A 174 2.69 -4.30 -4.79
CA SER A 174 2.22 -3.98 -3.43
C SER A 174 3.11 -2.96 -2.70
N HIS A 175 4.15 -2.45 -3.35
CA HIS A 175 5.15 -1.59 -2.73
C HIS A 175 4.91 -0.14 -3.13
N PHE A 176 4.99 0.77 -2.17
CA PHE A 176 4.74 2.19 -2.37
C PHE A 176 5.78 3.02 -1.63
N PHE A 177 6.12 4.15 -2.23
CA PHE A 177 6.85 5.23 -1.59
C PHE A 177 5.84 6.32 -1.23
N ILE A 178 5.90 6.80 0.01
CA ILE A 178 5.10 7.96 0.42
C ILE A 178 5.97 9.21 0.37
N SER A 179 5.61 10.18 -0.47
CA SER A 179 6.30 11.48 -0.51
C SER A 179 5.86 12.40 0.63
N THR A 180 6.21 13.69 0.56
CA THR A 180 5.57 14.68 1.42
C THR A 180 4.10 14.83 1.04
N VAL A 181 3.28 15.20 2.02
CA VAL A 181 1.82 15.40 1.86
C VAL A 181 1.47 16.73 1.20
N ASP A 182 2.45 17.60 1.04
CA ASP A 182 2.28 18.97 0.56
C ASP A 182 1.65 19.00 -0.84
N GLY A 183 2.10 18.12 -1.74
CA GLY A 183 1.58 18.07 -3.11
C GLY A 183 0.07 17.84 -3.20
N TYR A 184 -0.48 16.95 -2.36
CA TYR A 184 -1.93 16.76 -2.29
C TYR A 184 -2.64 17.90 -1.54
N ARG A 185 -2.03 18.42 -0.47
CA ARG A 185 -2.61 19.48 0.36
C ARG A 185 -2.69 20.83 -0.37
N ASP A 186 -1.82 21.07 -1.34
CA ASP A 186 -1.81 22.28 -2.17
C ASP A 186 -3.05 22.38 -3.07
N ASP A 187 -3.44 21.28 -3.73
CA ASP A 187 -4.66 21.21 -4.55
C ASP A 187 -5.34 19.83 -4.50
N PRO A 188 -6.10 19.52 -3.43
CA PRO A 188 -6.73 18.22 -3.25
C PRO A 188 -7.90 17.99 -4.21
N ASN A 189 -8.53 19.07 -4.67
CA ASN A 189 -9.65 19.00 -5.60
C ASN A 189 -9.17 18.73 -7.02
N GLY A 190 -8.19 19.51 -7.50
CA GLY A 190 -7.57 19.27 -8.80
C GLY A 190 -6.92 17.90 -8.88
N THR A 191 -6.22 17.47 -7.82
CA THR A 191 -5.66 16.11 -7.74
C THR A 191 -6.74 15.04 -7.88
N ALA A 192 -7.83 15.14 -7.11
CA ALA A 192 -8.92 14.16 -7.20
C ALA A 192 -9.60 14.12 -8.58
N VAL A 193 -9.79 15.28 -9.22
CA VAL A 193 -10.33 15.38 -10.58
C VAL A 193 -9.39 14.74 -11.59
N ASN A 194 -8.09 15.06 -11.53
CA ASN A 194 -7.07 14.50 -12.43
C ASN A 194 -7.01 12.98 -12.34
N LEU A 195 -7.02 12.41 -11.14
CA LEU A 195 -7.05 10.96 -10.94
C LEU A 195 -8.31 10.31 -11.56
N GLY A 196 -9.46 10.99 -11.47
CA GLY A 196 -10.69 10.55 -12.12
C GLY A 196 -10.59 10.54 -13.65
N LEU A 197 -9.95 11.57 -14.22
CA LEU A 197 -9.70 11.67 -15.67
C LEU A 197 -8.71 10.60 -16.15
N GLU A 198 -7.57 10.44 -15.48
CA GLU A 198 -6.56 9.41 -15.80
C GLU A 198 -7.14 8.01 -15.77
N ARG A 199 -7.98 7.72 -14.79
CA ARG A 199 -8.70 6.44 -14.71
C ARG A 199 -9.60 6.23 -15.92
N SER A 200 -10.35 7.26 -16.31
CA SER A 200 -11.27 7.21 -17.45
C SER A 200 -10.49 7.02 -18.76
N LEU A 201 -9.34 7.69 -18.90
CA LEU A 201 -8.42 7.51 -20.02
C LEU A 201 -7.86 6.09 -20.08
N ALA A 202 -7.35 5.56 -18.96
CA ALA A 202 -6.80 4.21 -18.89
C ALA A 202 -7.85 3.12 -19.10
N ALA A 203 -9.12 3.36 -18.77
CA ALA A 203 -10.21 2.45 -19.12
C ALA A 203 -10.49 2.48 -20.64
N SER A 204 -10.43 3.66 -21.25
CA SER A 204 -10.64 3.83 -22.69
C SER A 204 -9.54 3.18 -23.51
N GLN A 205 -8.27 3.33 -23.10
CA GLN A 205 -7.12 2.70 -23.77
C GLN A 205 -7.24 1.18 -23.78
N ARG A 206 -7.54 0.56 -22.63
CA ARG A 206 -7.77 -0.90 -22.55
C ARG A 206 -8.90 -1.38 -23.44
N TYR A 207 -9.98 -0.61 -23.56
CA TYR A 207 -11.08 -0.94 -24.46
C TYR A 207 -10.66 -0.93 -25.93
N LEU A 208 -9.75 -0.04 -26.33
CA LEU A 208 -9.20 0.00 -27.69
C LEU A 208 -8.24 -1.17 -27.96
N GLU A 209 -7.43 -1.56 -26.97
CA GLU A 209 -6.50 -2.69 -27.08
C GLU A 209 -7.20 -4.06 -27.16
N MET A 210 -8.43 -4.16 -26.67
CA MET A 210 -9.23 -5.38 -26.72
C MET A 210 -9.97 -5.58 -28.05
N LYS A 211 -9.93 -4.60 -28.96
CA LYS A 211 -10.55 -4.67 -30.30
C LYS A 211 -9.54 -5.03 -31.36
#